data_AF-A0A0P6VVS5-F1
#
_entry.id   AF-A0A0P6VVS5-F1
#
_cell.length_a   1.000
_cell.length_b   1.000
_cell.length_c   1.000
_cell.angle_alpha   90.00
_cell.angle_beta   90.00
_cell.angle_gamma   90.00
#
_symmetry.space_group_name_H-M   'P 1'
#
loop_
_entity.id
_entity.type
_entity.pdbx_description
1 polymer ?
#
loop_
_entity_poly.entity_id
_entity_poly.type
_entity_poly.pdbx_seq_one_letter_code
_entity_poly.pdbx_strand_id
1 'polypeptide(L)'
;MTPSLTTVAACRVAGIHRDRFNEFVAAGAYRCAPSTTAGRARTFAPDDILGISIFRDLMADGMTAAAAGEIACAVAEAAKANPQALAISYVRTWQTATGWTLDGTAHPTDELPAPAEWNSAGERKETITRMMTFNVSLLRDLIAKRIEKERPIIGGEG
;
A
#
# COMPACT_ATOMS: atom_id res chain seq x y z
N MET A 1 -0.04 6.53 19.99
CA MET A 1 -0.88 5.64 19.15
C MET A 1 -1.64 6.55 18.19
N THR A 2 -1.42 6.41 16.88
CA THR A 2 -2.10 7.25 15.89
C THR A 2 -3.52 6.72 15.69
N PRO A 3 -4.56 7.56 15.78
CA PRO A 3 -5.95 7.10 15.74
C PRO A 3 -6.35 6.57 14.35
N SER A 4 -7.26 5.60 14.33
CA SER A 4 -7.92 5.18 13.09
C SER A 4 -8.93 6.24 12.62
N LEU A 5 -9.06 6.39 11.31
CA LEU A 5 -9.90 7.43 10.69
C LEU A 5 -11.10 6.84 9.95
N THR A 6 -12.21 7.59 9.87
CA THR A 6 -13.33 7.24 8.98
C THR A 6 -12.89 7.27 7.52
N THR A 7 -13.65 6.62 6.62
CA THR A 7 -13.36 6.67 5.17
C THR A 7 -13.19 8.10 4.65
N VAL A 8 -14.03 9.04 5.10
CA VAL A 8 -13.97 10.45 4.67
C VAL A 8 -12.62 11.07 5.06
N ALA A 9 -12.24 10.93 6.33
CA ALA A 9 -11.00 11.50 6.85
C ALA A 9 -9.76 10.80 6.26
N ALA A 10 -9.79 9.47 6.11
CA ALA A 10 -8.74 8.69 5.49
C ALA A 10 -8.50 9.10 4.03
N CYS A 11 -9.55 9.23 3.23
CA CYS A 11 -9.45 9.67 1.83
C CYS A 11 -8.89 11.09 1.73
N ARG A 12 -9.27 11.98 2.65
CA ARG A 12 -8.75 13.36 2.70
C ARG A 12 -7.26 13.40 3.02
N VAL A 13 -6.82 12.68 4.06
CA VAL A 13 -5.39 12.55 4.41
C VAL A 13 -4.60 11.95 3.24
N ALA A 14 -5.16 10.91 2.61
CA ALA A 14 -4.61 10.28 1.42
C ALA A 14 -4.86 11.07 0.13
N GLY A 15 -5.41 12.29 0.16
CA GLY A 15 -5.58 13.15 -1.01
C GLY A 15 -6.34 12.52 -2.19
N ILE A 16 -7.27 11.60 -1.94
CA ILE A 16 -8.10 10.95 -2.97
C ILE A 16 -9.57 11.33 -2.78
N HIS A 17 -10.31 11.48 -3.88
CA HIS A 17 -11.74 11.75 -3.82
C HIS A 17 -12.49 10.52 -3.26
N ARG A 18 -13.29 10.71 -2.21
CA ARG A 18 -13.99 9.62 -1.50
C ARG A 18 -14.83 8.75 -2.43
N ASP A 19 -15.64 9.36 -3.29
CA ASP A 19 -16.58 8.60 -4.11
C ASP A 19 -15.83 7.78 -5.18
N ARG A 20 -14.72 8.31 -5.71
CA ARG A 20 -13.82 7.58 -6.61
C ARG A 20 -13.13 6.42 -5.91
N PHE A 21 -12.65 6.64 -4.68
CA PHE A 21 -12.09 5.56 -3.87
C PHE A 21 -13.10 4.44 -3.63
N ASN A 22 -14.36 4.79 -3.28
CA ASN A 22 -15.42 3.82 -3.10
C ASN A 22 -15.73 3.04 -4.38
N GLU A 23 -15.71 3.68 -5.56
CA GLU A 23 -15.83 3.01 -6.86
C GLU A 23 -14.72 1.96 -7.05
N PHE A 24 -13.46 2.31 -6.77
CA PHE A 24 -12.33 1.38 -6.90
C PHE A 24 -12.43 0.19 -5.92
N VAL A 25 -12.89 0.43 -4.71
CA VAL A 25 -13.14 -0.65 -3.73
C VAL A 25 -14.28 -1.54 -4.19
N ALA A 26 -15.40 -0.97 -4.63
CA ALA A 26 -16.56 -1.72 -5.11
C ALA A 26 -16.24 -2.55 -6.37
N ALA A 27 -15.41 -2.01 -7.25
CA ALA A 27 -14.91 -2.70 -8.44
C ALA A 27 -13.84 -3.77 -8.14
N GLY A 28 -13.40 -3.90 -6.88
CA GLY A 28 -12.37 -4.85 -6.48
C GLY A 28 -10.95 -4.49 -6.93
N ALA A 29 -10.74 -3.27 -7.43
CA ALA A 29 -9.42 -2.77 -7.80
C ALA A 29 -8.55 -2.51 -6.56
N TYR A 30 -9.15 -1.98 -5.49
CA TYR A 30 -8.46 -1.78 -4.20
C TYR A 30 -9.01 -2.74 -3.14
N ARG A 31 -8.33 -3.88 -2.92
CA ARG A 31 -8.83 -4.99 -2.09
C ARG A 31 -8.42 -4.93 -0.62
N CYS A 32 -7.46 -4.10 -0.26
CA CYS A 32 -6.96 -3.93 1.11
C CYS A 32 -7.74 -2.88 1.91
N ALA A 33 -8.90 -2.43 1.42
CA ALA A 33 -9.79 -1.61 2.25
C ALA A 33 -10.33 -2.47 3.41
N PRO A 34 -10.28 -2.01 4.67
CA PRO A 34 -10.78 -2.76 5.80
C PRO A 34 -12.25 -3.19 5.62
N SER A 35 -12.64 -4.34 6.16
CA SER A 35 -14.03 -4.79 6.05
C SER A 35 -14.98 -3.87 6.83
N THR A 36 -16.22 -3.76 6.34
CA THR A 36 -17.31 -3.11 7.08
C THR A 36 -18.03 -4.15 7.93
N THR A 37 -18.20 -3.91 9.22
CA THR A 37 -19.09 -4.72 10.08
C THR A 37 -20.49 -4.10 10.06
N ALA A 38 -21.55 -4.93 10.07
CA ALA A 38 -22.91 -4.42 10.16
C ALA A 38 -23.07 -3.48 11.37
N GLY A 39 -23.54 -2.26 11.12
CA GLY A 39 -23.73 -1.24 12.15
C GLY A 39 -22.46 -0.44 12.55
N ARG A 40 -21.30 -0.66 11.91
CA ARG A 40 -20.09 0.15 12.14
C ARG A 40 -19.48 0.65 10.84
N ALA A 41 -19.15 1.94 10.81
CA ALA A 41 -18.40 2.53 9.71
C ALA A 41 -17.00 1.92 9.61
N ARG A 42 -16.50 1.81 8.37
CA ARG A 42 -15.11 1.41 8.09
C ARG A 42 -14.16 2.43 8.72
N THR A 43 -13.15 1.92 9.43
CA THR A 43 -12.06 2.74 9.96
C THR A 43 -10.73 2.29 9.38
N PHE A 44 -9.83 3.24 9.18
CA PHE A 44 -8.52 3.05 8.54
C PHE A 44 -7.42 3.44 9.52
N ALA A 45 -6.53 2.49 9.81
CA ALA A 45 -5.29 2.75 10.51
C ALA A 45 -4.30 3.52 9.60
N PRO A 46 -3.22 4.11 10.17
CA PRO A 46 -2.23 4.84 9.38
C PRO A 46 -1.62 4.04 8.22
N ASP A 47 -1.32 2.76 8.42
CA ASP A 47 -0.79 1.90 7.35
C ASP A 47 -1.85 1.58 6.28
N ASP A 48 -3.15 1.58 6.62
CA ASP A 48 -4.21 1.46 5.61
C ASP A 48 -4.25 2.74 4.74
N ILE A 49 -4.04 3.92 5.35
CA ILE A 49 -3.95 5.23 4.66
C ILE A 49 -2.69 5.30 3.78
N LEU A 50 -1.60 4.62 4.17
CA LEU A 50 -0.39 4.47 3.36
C LEU A 50 -0.71 3.72 2.06
N GLY A 51 -1.46 2.63 2.13
CA GLY A 51 -1.95 1.92 0.94
C GLY A 51 -2.77 2.83 0.02
N ILE A 52 -3.69 3.63 0.56
CA ILE A 52 -4.50 4.55 -0.25
C ILE A 52 -3.61 5.61 -0.93
N SER A 53 -2.61 6.12 -0.21
CA SER A 53 -1.69 7.13 -0.73
C SER A 53 -0.84 6.59 -1.89
N ILE A 54 -0.30 5.38 -1.73
CA ILE A 54 0.45 4.70 -2.80
C ILE A 54 -0.46 4.43 -4.00
N PHE A 55 -1.67 3.92 -3.76
CA PHE A 55 -2.63 3.67 -4.84
C PHE A 55 -2.94 4.93 -5.65
N ARG A 56 -3.20 6.06 -4.98
CA ARG A 56 -3.40 7.37 -5.62
C ARG A 56 -2.19 7.74 -6.48
N ASP A 57 -0.98 7.62 -5.95
CA ASP A 57 0.24 8.06 -6.66
C ASP A 57 0.50 7.19 -7.89
N LEU A 58 0.38 5.88 -7.78
CA LEU A 58 0.52 4.97 -8.91
C LEU A 58 -0.52 5.23 -10.01
N MET A 59 -1.75 5.55 -9.63
CA MET A 59 -2.79 5.96 -10.57
C MET A 59 -2.45 7.29 -11.26
N ALA A 60 -1.90 8.25 -10.52
CA ALA A 60 -1.44 9.53 -11.08
C ALA A 60 -0.26 9.35 -12.05
N ASP A 61 0.58 8.35 -11.81
CA ASP A 61 1.67 7.94 -12.70
C ASP A 61 1.19 7.15 -13.94
N GLY A 62 -0.12 7.00 -14.11
CA GLY A 62 -0.74 6.39 -15.30
C GLY A 62 -0.92 4.87 -15.20
N MET A 63 -0.72 4.25 -14.03
CA MET A 63 -1.07 2.85 -13.85
C MET A 63 -2.58 2.63 -13.88
N THR A 64 -3.00 1.44 -14.30
CA THR A 64 -4.40 1.03 -14.19
C THR A 64 -4.77 0.78 -12.73
N ALA A 65 -6.04 0.95 -12.37
CA ALA A 65 -6.52 0.74 -11.01
C ALA A 65 -6.26 -0.68 -10.50
N ALA A 66 -6.34 -1.69 -11.37
CA ALA A 66 -6.04 -3.07 -10.99
C ALA A 66 -4.56 -3.23 -10.60
N ALA A 67 -3.63 -2.73 -11.42
CA ALA A 67 -2.20 -2.85 -11.15
C ALA A 67 -1.77 -1.99 -9.95
N ALA A 68 -2.25 -0.75 -9.89
CA ALA A 68 -1.98 0.15 -8.77
C ALA A 68 -2.48 -0.45 -7.45
N GLY A 69 -3.69 -1.04 -7.45
CA GLY A 69 -4.28 -1.64 -6.27
C GLY A 69 -3.56 -2.90 -5.81
N GLU A 70 -3.12 -3.75 -6.75
CA GLU A 70 -2.29 -4.92 -6.44
C GLU A 70 -1.00 -4.51 -5.71
N ILE A 71 -0.24 -3.56 -6.29
CA ILE A 71 1.02 -3.08 -5.71
C ILE A 71 0.78 -2.40 -4.37
N ALA A 72 -0.15 -1.44 -4.32
CA ALA A 72 -0.43 -0.67 -3.11
C ALA A 72 -0.85 -1.56 -1.94
N CYS A 73 -1.68 -2.57 -2.20
CA CYS A 73 -2.11 -3.49 -1.17
C CYS A 73 -0.98 -4.42 -0.70
N ALA A 74 -0.16 -4.94 -1.61
CA ALA A 74 1.00 -5.73 -1.22
C ALA A 74 1.97 -4.91 -0.34
N VAL A 75 2.25 -3.66 -0.73
CA VAL A 75 3.14 -2.77 0.02
C VAL A 75 2.55 -2.40 1.39
N ALA A 76 1.25 -2.09 1.47
CA ALA A 76 0.60 -1.76 2.73
C ALA A 76 0.62 -2.92 3.72
N GLU A 77 0.34 -4.16 3.26
CA GLU A 77 0.40 -5.35 4.09
C GLU A 77 1.84 -5.63 4.58
N ALA A 78 2.83 -5.54 3.69
CA ALA A 78 4.23 -5.71 4.06
C ALA A 78 4.71 -4.63 5.05
N ALA A 79 4.29 -3.38 4.86
CA ALA A 79 4.58 -2.28 5.78
C ALA A 79 3.96 -2.53 7.16
N LYS A 80 2.69 -2.97 7.20
CA LYS A 80 1.97 -3.28 8.44
C LYS A 80 2.60 -4.44 9.20
N ALA A 81 3.07 -5.47 8.50
CA ALA A 81 3.80 -6.59 9.08
C ALA A 81 5.20 -6.17 9.60
N ASN A 82 5.78 -5.10 9.03
CA ASN A 82 7.11 -4.61 9.38
C ASN A 82 7.09 -3.12 9.79
N PRO A 83 6.58 -2.78 11.00
CA PRO A 83 6.43 -1.38 11.43
C PRO A 83 7.74 -0.58 11.48
N GLN A 84 8.89 -1.27 11.62
CA GLN A 84 10.21 -0.65 11.68
C GLN A 84 10.88 -0.50 10.31
N ALA A 85 10.30 -1.08 9.25
CA ALA A 85 10.89 -0.98 7.92
C ALA A 85 10.96 0.49 7.46
N LEU A 86 12.11 0.90 6.95
CA LEU A 86 12.31 2.23 6.38
C LEU A 86 11.74 2.31 4.96
N ALA A 87 11.94 1.23 4.20
CA ALA A 87 11.46 1.09 2.85
C ALA A 87 10.87 -0.31 2.61
N ILE A 88 9.85 -0.37 1.77
CA ILE A 88 9.27 -1.62 1.27
C ILE A 88 9.42 -1.62 -0.25
N SER A 89 9.87 -2.75 -0.78
CA SER A 89 10.01 -2.97 -2.22
C SER A 89 8.98 -3.99 -2.69
N TYR A 90 8.19 -3.63 -3.70
CA TYR A 90 7.39 -4.58 -4.47
C TYR A 90 8.25 -5.16 -5.60
N VAL A 91 8.41 -6.47 -5.63
CA VAL A 91 9.21 -7.22 -6.61
C VAL A 91 8.32 -8.09 -7.47
N ARG A 92 8.59 -8.12 -8.78
CA ARG A 92 8.06 -9.14 -9.69
C ARG A 92 9.17 -10.06 -10.11
N THR A 93 8.93 -11.34 -9.95
CA THR A 93 9.87 -12.40 -10.28
C THR A 93 9.43 -13.11 -11.55
N TRP A 94 10.41 -13.54 -12.34
CA TRP A 94 10.24 -14.50 -13.41
C TRP A 94 10.70 -15.86 -12.87
N GLN A 95 9.77 -16.81 -12.77
CA GLN A 95 10.07 -18.19 -12.38
C GLN A 95 9.49 -19.17 -13.41
N THR A 96 10.28 -20.17 -13.80
CA THR A 96 9.79 -21.36 -14.48
C THR A 96 10.45 -22.62 -13.91
N ALA A 97 9.63 -23.53 -13.38
CA ALA A 97 9.89 -24.98 -13.34
C ALA A 97 8.61 -25.81 -13.04
N THR A 98 7.65 -25.31 -12.25
CA THR A 98 6.50 -26.15 -11.79
C THR A 98 5.14 -25.45 -11.66
N GLY A 99 4.96 -24.18 -12.03
CA GLY A 99 3.65 -23.52 -11.98
C GLY A 99 3.74 -22.00 -12.01
N TRP A 100 2.78 -21.36 -12.68
CA TRP A 100 2.76 -19.94 -13.05
C TRP A 100 2.40 -19.02 -11.88
N THR A 101 3.16 -17.94 -11.67
CA THR A 101 2.60 -16.66 -11.20
C THR A 101 3.43 -15.49 -11.74
N LEU A 102 2.75 -14.47 -12.26
CA LEU A 102 3.29 -13.14 -12.58
C LEU A 102 3.01 -12.16 -11.42
N ASP A 103 2.67 -12.71 -10.26
CA ASP A 103 2.23 -11.98 -9.09
C ASP A 103 3.47 -11.38 -8.42
N GLY A 104 3.42 -10.10 -8.13
CA GLY A 104 4.48 -9.48 -7.36
C GLY A 104 4.22 -9.58 -5.86
N THR A 105 5.31 -9.58 -5.10
CA THR A 105 5.29 -9.62 -3.64
C THR A 105 6.03 -8.41 -3.08
N ALA A 106 5.72 -8.00 -1.85
CA ALA A 106 6.38 -6.86 -1.23
C ALA A 106 7.14 -7.29 0.03
N HIS A 107 8.35 -6.77 0.19
CA HIS A 107 9.27 -7.12 1.28
C HIS A 107 9.98 -5.87 1.81
N PRO A 108 10.45 -5.86 3.08
CA PRO A 108 11.46 -4.90 3.51
C PRO A 108 12.62 -4.85 2.53
N THR A 109 13.01 -3.64 2.11
CA THR A 109 14.00 -3.47 1.04
C THR A 109 15.38 -4.02 1.43
N ASP A 110 15.71 -4.03 2.72
CA ASP A 110 16.95 -4.58 3.29
C ASP A 110 16.99 -6.11 3.33
N GLU A 111 15.87 -6.79 3.12
CA GLU A 111 15.80 -8.25 2.97
C GLU A 111 15.99 -8.72 1.53
N LEU A 112 16.04 -7.79 0.57
CA LEU A 112 16.17 -8.11 -0.85
C LEU A 112 17.64 -8.13 -1.30
N PRO A 113 17.98 -9.01 -2.27
CA PRO A 113 19.32 -9.08 -2.83
C PRO A 113 19.69 -7.81 -3.58
N ALA A 114 21.00 -7.52 -3.65
CA ALA A 114 21.50 -6.40 -4.43
C ALA A 114 21.23 -6.61 -5.94
N PRO A 115 21.15 -5.56 -6.77
CA PRO A 115 20.90 -5.70 -8.21
C PRO A 115 21.89 -6.63 -8.94
N ALA A 116 23.13 -6.70 -8.48
CA ALA A 116 24.15 -7.62 -9.02
C ALA A 116 23.78 -9.10 -8.85
N GLU A 117 22.86 -9.42 -7.93
CA GLU A 117 22.46 -10.76 -7.55
C GLU A 117 21.07 -11.14 -8.09
N TRP A 118 20.36 -10.25 -8.79
CA TRP A 118 18.99 -10.49 -9.28
C TRP A 118 18.89 -11.61 -10.32
N ASN A 119 20.00 -11.88 -11.01
CA ASN A 119 20.14 -12.96 -11.98
C ASN A 119 20.83 -14.20 -11.38
N SER A 120 21.30 -14.11 -10.13
CA SER A 120 22.00 -15.21 -9.48
C SER A 120 20.99 -16.30 -9.16
N ALA A 121 21.07 -17.40 -9.91
CA ALA A 121 20.36 -18.64 -9.61
C ALA A 121 20.90 -19.26 -8.30
N GLY A 122 20.62 -18.62 -7.16
CA GLY A 122 20.77 -19.24 -5.85
C GLY A 122 19.66 -20.26 -5.61
N GLU A 123 19.65 -20.90 -4.44
CA GLU A 123 18.66 -21.91 -4.04
C GLU A 123 17.19 -21.42 -4.18
N ARG A 124 16.97 -20.10 -4.18
CA ARG A 124 15.73 -19.45 -4.63
C ARG A 124 15.85 -19.08 -6.12
N LYS A 125 15.28 -19.91 -7.00
CA LYS A 125 15.28 -19.77 -8.47
C LYS A 125 14.42 -18.58 -8.98
N GLU A 126 14.41 -17.45 -8.31
CA GLU A 126 13.54 -16.31 -8.64
C GLU A 126 14.35 -15.20 -9.32
N THR A 127 14.15 -15.02 -10.63
CA THR A 127 14.79 -13.92 -11.36
C THR A 127 13.97 -12.65 -11.15
N ILE A 128 14.48 -11.64 -10.46
CA ILE A 128 13.75 -10.38 -10.28
C ILE A 128 13.73 -9.63 -11.61
N THR A 129 12.54 -9.38 -12.16
CA THR A 129 12.35 -8.65 -13.43
C THR A 129 12.00 -7.18 -13.24
N ARG A 130 11.40 -6.84 -12.09
CA ARG A 130 11.01 -5.48 -11.75
C ARG A 130 11.02 -5.32 -10.24
N MET A 131 11.46 -4.16 -9.79
CA MET A 131 11.35 -3.73 -8.40
C MET A 131 10.84 -2.28 -8.35
N MET A 132 9.93 -2.00 -7.42
CA MET A 132 9.45 -0.66 -7.08
C MET A 132 9.63 -0.44 -5.58
N THR A 133 10.38 0.58 -5.18
CA THR A 133 10.71 0.82 -3.78
C THR A 133 9.98 2.05 -3.26
N PHE A 134 9.36 1.90 -2.09
CA PHE A 134 8.59 2.93 -1.42
C PHE A 134 9.24 3.26 -0.08
N ASN A 135 9.57 4.53 0.14
CA ASN A 135 10.07 5.01 1.43
C ASN A 135 8.91 5.11 2.43
N VAL A 136 8.55 3.98 3.04
CA VAL A 136 7.39 3.89 3.93
C VAL A 136 7.59 4.67 5.23
N SER A 137 8.82 4.86 5.70
CA SER A 137 9.10 5.71 6.85
C SER A 137 8.73 7.17 6.57
N LEU A 138 9.18 7.72 5.43
CA LEU A 138 8.79 9.08 5.05
C LEU A 138 7.29 9.20 4.80
N LEU A 139 6.67 8.21 4.15
CA LEU A 139 5.23 8.22 3.91
C LEU A 139 4.43 8.20 5.24
N ARG A 140 4.86 7.41 6.22
CA ARG A 140 4.28 7.40 7.58
C ARG A 140 4.38 8.77 8.24
N ASP A 141 5.53 9.42 8.16
CA ASP A 141 5.72 10.77 8.71
C ASP A 141 4.81 11.80 8.04
N LEU A 142 4.67 11.74 6.72
CA LEU A 142 3.78 12.61 5.96
C LEU A 142 2.31 12.37 6.32
N ILE A 143 1.91 11.10 6.47
CA ILE A 143 0.55 10.73 6.90
C ILE A 143 0.29 11.25 8.31
N ALA A 144 1.20 11.02 9.26
CA ALA A 144 1.06 11.49 10.63
C ALA A 144 0.89 13.03 10.69
N LYS A 145 1.70 13.77 9.94
CA LYS A 145 1.58 15.24 9.83
C LYS A 145 0.24 15.68 9.25
N ARG A 146 -0.26 14.98 8.23
CA ARG A 146 -1.57 15.27 7.63
C ARG A 146 -2.72 14.93 8.57
N ILE A 147 -2.64 13.82 9.30
CA ILE A 147 -3.63 13.46 10.32
C ILE A 147 -3.74 14.58 11.38
N GLU A 148 -2.61 15.08 11.88
CA GLU A 148 -2.62 16.17 12.87
C GLU A 148 -3.21 17.46 12.29
N LYS A 149 -2.92 17.78 11.02
CA LYS A 149 -3.50 18.94 10.34
C LYS A 149 -5.02 18.82 10.18
N GLU A 150 -5.54 17.63 9.94
CA GLU A 150 -6.97 17.37 9.77
C GLU A 150 -7.72 17.23 11.11
N ARG A 151 -7.02 17.09 12.23
CA ARG A 151 -7.60 16.91 13.57
C ARG A 151 -8.65 17.98 13.94
N PRO A 152 -8.49 19.28 13.65
CA PRO A 152 -9.53 20.29 13.93
C PRO A 152 -10.82 20.10 13.13
N ILE A 153 -10.74 19.44 11.97
CA ILE A 153 -11.87 19.22 11.07
C ILE A 153 -12.59 17.92 11.40
N ILE A 154 -11.84 16.90 11.84
CA ILE A 154 -12.37 15.59 12.25
C ILE A 154 -13.12 15.66 13.59
N GLY A 155 -12.75 16.59 14.48
CA GLY A 155 -13.41 16.80 15.78
C GLY A 155 -14.71 17.61 15.75
N GLY A 156 -15.27 17.89 14.56
CA GLY A 156 -16.44 18.78 14.37
C GLY A 156 -17.81 18.10 14.25
N GLU A 157 -17.91 16.78 14.34
CA GLU A 157 -19.19 16.06 14.34
C GLU A 157 -19.44 15.48 15.75
N GLY A 158 -20.05 16.31 16.60
CA GLY A 158 -20.70 15.91 17.85
C GLY A 158 -22.19 15.67 17.64
#